data_AF-A0A108UAN8-F1
#
_entry.id   AF-A0A108UAN8-F1
#
_cell.length_a   1.000
_cell.length_b   1.000
_cell.length_c   1.000
_cell.angle_alpha   90.00
_cell.angle_beta   90.00
_cell.angle_gamma   90.00
#
_symmetry.space_group_name_H-M   'P 1'
#
loop_
_entity.id
_entity.type
_entity.pdbx_description
1 polymer ?
#
loop_
_entity_poly.entity_id
_entity_poly.type
_entity_poly.pdbx_seq_one_letter_code
_entity_poly.pdbx_strand_id
1 'polypeptide(L)'
;MLVKHGRIVPESRAGRAYFWFMLLGVLTVYPIAHQPISSIIATITLVVLLVGYGISRWSAARRFGKYIETVSLSLSVFFLMIPTVSETLRRLPVGKPLVTDLKDPLLLGVQGALFLALIVGVPLQMRALRRRKSVQAKAGR
;
A
#
# COMPACT_ATOMS: atom_id res chain seq x y z
N MET A 1 -5.26 12.69 -2.83
CA MET A 1 -3.98 12.24 -3.44
C MET A 1 -4.20 11.30 -4.61
N LEU A 2 -4.83 10.13 -4.37
CA LEU A 2 -5.17 9.14 -5.41
C LEU A 2 -6.18 9.68 -6.44
N VAL A 3 -7.24 10.38 -6.02
CA VAL A 3 -8.24 10.97 -6.94
C VAL A 3 -7.61 11.97 -7.92
N LYS A 4 -6.65 12.77 -7.46
CA LYS A 4 -6.01 13.82 -8.28
C LYS A 4 -4.92 13.26 -9.22
N HIS A 5 -4.10 12.32 -8.75
CA HIS A 5 -2.91 11.88 -9.51
C HIS A 5 -3.02 10.46 -10.05
N GLY A 6 -3.99 9.67 -9.58
CA GLY A 6 -4.13 8.24 -9.86
C GLY A 6 -3.09 7.37 -9.14
N ARG A 7 -2.20 7.95 -8.33
CA ARG A 7 -1.10 7.23 -7.66
C ARG A 7 -0.63 7.98 -6.42
N ILE A 8 0.18 7.32 -5.61
CA ILE A 8 0.91 7.92 -4.50
C ILE A 8 2.18 8.57 -5.09
N VAL A 9 2.30 9.89 -4.93
CA VAL A 9 3.40 10.77 -5.32
C VAL A 9 4.15 11.24 -4.06
N PRO A 10 5.34 10.67 -3.76
CA PRO A 10 6.13 10.99 -2.56
C PRO A 10 6.49 12.47 -2.38
N GLU A 11 6.76 13.16 -3.48
CA GLU A 11 7.20 14.57 -3.50
C GLU A 11 6.10 15.56 -3.06
N SER A 12 4.84 15.14 -3.12
CA SER A 12 3.68 15.99 -2.77
C SER A 12 3.49 16.11 -1.26
N ARG A 13 2.86 17.20 -0.79
CA ARG A 13 2.51 17.38 0.64
C ARG A 13 1.71 16.19 1.19
N ALA A 14 0.74 15.70 0.43
CA ALA A 14 -0.05 14.52 0.80
C ALA A 14 0.80 13.23 0.82
N GLY A 15 1.83 13.13 -0.03
CA GLY A 15 2.77 12.00 -0.03
C GLY A 15 3.65 11.99 1.19
N ARG A 16 4.12 13.15 1.65
CA ARG A 16 4.86 13.25 2.92
C ARG A 16 3.97 12.89 4.11
N ALA A 17 2.72 13.34 4.13
CA ALA A 17 1.77 12.94 5.16
C ALA A 17 1.52 11.42 5.15
N TYR A 18 1.30 10.84 3.97
CA TYR A 18 1.15 9.39 3.79
C TYR A 18 2.34 8.61 4.39
N PHE A 19 3.58 9.06 4.16
CA PHE A 19 4.76 8.39 4.72
C PHE A 19 4.69 8.28 6.25
N TRP A 20 4.42 9.38 6.93
CA TRP A 20 4.36 9.40 8.38
C TRP A 20 3.21 8.57 8.94
N PHE A 21 2.03 8.62 8.31
CA PHE A 21 0.90 7.77 8.71
C PHE A 21 1.17 6.29 8.48
N MET A 22 1.79 5.93 7.36
CA MET A 22 2.16 4.54 7.08
C MET A 22 3.24 4.04 8.03
N LEU A 23 4.24 4.88 8.32
CA LEU A 23 5.31 4.55 9.25
C LEU A 23 4.73 4.30 10.64
N LEU A 24 3.89 5.23 11.13
CA LEU A 24 3.20 5.07 12.40
C LEU A 24 2.34 3.80 12.41
N GLY A 25 1.54 3.57 11.36
CA GLY A 25 0.71 2.39 11.21
C GLY A 25 1.51 1.09 11.30
N VAL A 26 2.59 0.97 10.52
CA VAL A 26 3.49 -0.20 10.57
C VAL A 26 4.07 -0.40 11.97
N LEU A 27 4.54 0.67 12.61
CA LEU A 27 5.15 0.58 13.93
C LEU A 27 4.14 0.12 14.98
N THR A 28 2.86 0.47 14.84
CA THR A 28 1.80 0.00 15.75
C THR A 28 1.48 -1.49 15.60
N VAL A 29 1.82 -2.12 14.47
CA VAL A 29 1.56 -3.56 14.28
C VAL A 29 2.39 -4.41 15.23
N TYR A 30 3.66 -4.05 15.46
CA TYR A 30 4.56 -4.83 16.32
C TYR A 30 4.06 -5.05 17.75
N PRO A 31 3.56 -4.02 18.48
CA PRO A 31 3.01 -4.24 19.82
C PRO A 31 1.57 -4.80 19.82
N ILE A 32 0.78 -4.52 18.79
CA ILE A 32 -0.66 -4.88 18.79
C ILE A 32 -0.88 -6.31 18.31
N ALA A 33 -0.10 -6.75 17.33
CA ALA A 33 -0.34 -8.04 16.69
C ALA A 33 0.31 -9.17 17.49
N HIS A 34 -0.52 -10.15 17.84
CA HIS A 34 -0.09 -11.31 18.65
C HIS A 34 0.39 -12.49 17.79
N GLN A 35 0.24 -12.39 16.46
CA GLN A 35 0.58 -13.45 15.53
C GLN A 35 1.93 -13.16 14.85
N PRO A 36 2.85 -14.14 14.76
CA PRO A 36 4.18 -13.94 14.18
C PRO A 36 4.12 -13.51 12.70
N ILE A 37 3.11 -13.98 11.97
CA ILE A 37 2.84 -13.60 10.57
C ILE A 37 2.62 -12.09 10.44
N SER A 38 1.94 -11.46 11.40
CA SER A 38 1.67 -10.02 11.34
C SER A 38 2.95 -9.19 11.47
N SER A 39 3.90 -9.61 12.31
CA SER A 39 5.21 -8.95 12.43
C SER A 39 6.06 -9.09 11.16
N ILE A 40 6.00 -10.27 10.50
CA ILE A 40 6.65 -10.46 9.20
C ILE A 40 6.05 -9.53 8.16
N ILE A 41 4.71 -9.46 8.07
CA ILE A 41 4.01 -8.56 7.16
C ILE A 41 4.35 -7.10 7.45
N ALA A 42 4.42 -6.69 8.72
CA ALA A 42 4.83 -5.34 9.10
C ALA A 42 6.24 -5.00 8.61
N THR A 43 7.19 -5.93 8.78
CA THR A 43 8.57 -5.76 8.29
C THR A 43 8.63 -5.66 6.77
N ILE A 44 7.90 -6.51 6.04
CA ILE A 44 7.79 -6.43 4.58
C ILE A 44 7.19 -5.07 4.18
N THR A 45 6.15 -4.63 4.87
CA THR A 45 5.51 -3.32 4.63
C THR A 45 6.51 -2.20 4.78
N LEU A 46 7.31 -2.21 5.86
CA LEU A 46 8.34 -1.21 6.12
C LEU A 46 9.38 -1.17 5.00
N VAL A 47 9.91 -2.34 4.61
CA VAL A 47 10.90 -2.46 3.54
C VAL A 47 10.34 -1.88 2.24
N VAL A 48 9.14 -2.29 1.86
CA VAL A 48 8.52 -1.85 0.60
C VAL A 48 8.21 -0.34 0.63
N LEU A 49 7.78 0.20 1.78
CA LEU A 49 7.59 1.65 1.96
C LEU A 49 8.92 2.39 1.75
N LEU A 50 9.99 1.95 2.41
CA LEU A 50 11.31 2.56 2.29
C LEU A 50 11.87 2.46 0.86
N VAL A 51 11.68 1.33 0.19
CA VAL A 51 12.06 1.16 -1.23
C VAL A 51 11.30 2.15 -2.12
N GLY A 52 9.99 2.29 -1.92
CA GLY A 52 9.17 3.23 -2.69
C GLY A 52 9.64 4.69 -2.55
N TYR A 53 9.95 5.12 -1.32
CA TYR A 53 10.46 6.48 -1.06
C TYR A 53 11.93 6.66 -1.45
N GLY A 54 12.76 5.63 -1.28
CA GLY A 54 14.19 5.65 -1.63
C GLY A 54 14.40 5.78 -3.13
N ILE A 55 13.66 4.99 -3.93
CA ILE A 55 13.72 5.06 -5.40
C ILE A 55 13.20 6.41 -5.91
N SER A 56 12.21 7.00 -5.24
CA SER A 56 11.71 8.35 -5.57
C SER A 56 12.81 9.41 -5.47
N ARG A 57 13.75 9.25 -4.52
CA ARG A 57 14.89 10.15 -4.32
C ARG A 57 15.99 9.97 -5.37
N TRP A 58 16.08 8.81 -6.03
CA TRP A 58 17.20 8.48 -6.90
C TRP A 58 16.98 8.97 -8.34
N SER A 59 17.63 10.07 -8.71
CA SER A 59 17.47 10.73 -10.01
C SER A 59 17.84 9.87 -11.23
N ALA A 60 18.79 8.94 -11.06
CA ALA A 60 19.25 8.03 -12.12
C ALA A 60 18.18 7.02 -12.57
N ALA A 61 17.23 6.68 -11.68
CA ALA A 61 16.18 5.69 -11.98
C ALA A 61 14.94 6.30 -12.66
N ARG A 62 14.95 7.58 -13.08
CA ARG A 62 13.75 8.37 -13.45
C ARG A 62 12.71 7.68 -14.34
N ARG A 63 13.13 6.79 -15.28
CA ARG A 63 12.19 6.13 -16.20
C ARG A 63 11.52 4.88 -15.59
N PHE A 64 12.28 4.00 -14.94
CA PHE A 64 11.77 2.77 -14.32
C PHE A 64 11.34 2.96 -12.86
N GLY A 65 11.99 3.88 -12.16
CA GLY A 65 11.75 4.19 -10.75
C GLY A 65 10.31 4.60 -10.47
N LYS A 66 9.63 5.32 -11.38
CA LYS A 66 8.20 5.66 -11.20
C LYS A 66 7.27 4.43 -11.20
N TYR A 67 7.63 3.35 -11.89
CA TYR A 67 6.85 2.11 -11.86
C TYR A 67 7.10 1.38 -10.55
N ILE A 68 8.37 1.24 -10.15
CA ILE A 68 8.74 0.58 -8.89
C ILE A 68 8.13 1.36 -7.71
N GLU A 69 8.26 2.69 -7.68
CA GLU A 69 7.60 3.57 -6.70
C GLU A 69 6.09 3.28 -6.61
N THR A 70 5.39 3.25 -7.75
CA THR A 70 3.93 3.05 -7.75
C THR A 70 3.54 1.67 -7.22
N VAL A 71 4.27 0.63 -7.63
CA VAL A 71 4.03 -0.75 -7.19
C VAL A 71 4.34 -0.89 -5.71
N SER A 72 5.52 -0.44 -5.27
CA SER A 72 5.93 -0.47 -3.87
C SER A 72 4.94 0.25 -2.97
N LEU A 73 4.56 1.49 -3.30
CA LEU A 73 3.64 2.25 -2.45
C LEU A 73 2.21 1.69 -2.43
N SER A 74 1.80 0.95 -3.48
CA SER A 74 0.52 0.23 -3.47
C SER A 74 0.59 -1.04 -2.61
N LEU A 75 1.71 -1.77 -2.71
CA LEU A 75 1.98 -2.93 -1.88
C LEU A 75 2.09 -2.57 -0.40
N SER A 76 2.70 -1.45 -0.04
CA SER A 76 2.76 -1.02 1.36
C SER A 76 1.37 -0.78 1.95
N VAL A 77 0.44 -0.17 1.19
CA VAL A 77 -0.96 -0.06 1.64
C VAL A 77 -1.59 -1.42 1.86
N PHE A 78 -1.46 -2.31 0.86
CA PHE A 78 -2.04 -3.65 0.95
C PHE A 78 -1.52 -4.42 2.16
N PHE A 79 -0.19 -4.49 2.35
CA PHE A 79 0.40 -5.23 3.44
C PHE A 79 0.06 -4.65 4.81
N LEU A 80 -0.01 -3.33 4.97
CA LEU A 80 -0.45 -2.74 6.23
C LEU A 80 -1.92 -3.10 6.54
N MET A 81 -2.78 -3.14 5.52
CA MET A 81 -4.20 -3.44 5.71
C MET A 81 -4.48 -4.86 6.19
N ILE A 82 -3.63 -5.84 5.87
CA ILE A 82 -3.84 -7.24 6.27
C ILE A 82 -3.92 -7.42 7.80
N PRO A 83 -2.90 -7.05 8.61
CA PRO A 83 -2.99 -7.14 10.06
C PRO A 83 -4.02 -6.16 10.63
N THR A 84 -4.18 -4.96 10.05
CA THR A 84 -5.16 -3.98 10.55
C THR A 84 -6.59 -4.48 10.45
N VAL A 85 -7.01 -5.03 9.32
CA VAL A 85 -8.37 -5.58 9.15
C VAL A 85 -8.55 -6.81 10.03
N SER A 86 -7.55 -7.70 10.06
CA SER A 86 -7.61 -8.90 10.91
C SER A 86 -7.80 -8.55 12.37
N GLU A 87 -7.10 -7.53 12.87
CA GLU A 87 -7.24 -7.11 14.25
C GLU A 87 -8.53 -6.33 14.52
N THR A 88 -8.95 -5.48 13.57
CA THR A 88 -10.19 -4.70 13.71
C THR A 88 -11.41 -5.60 13.77
N LEU A 89 -11.53 -6.58 12.86
CA LEU A 89 -12.67 -7.49 12.81
C LEU A 89 -12.72 -8.46 14.01
N ARG A 90 -11.58 -8.78 14.61
CA ARG A 90 -11.51 -9.61 15.83
C ARG A 90 -11.75 -8.83 17.12
N ARG A 91 -11.64 -7.50 17.10
CA ARG A 91 -11.85 -6.65 18.28
C ARG A 91 -13.19 -5.92 18.27
N LEU A 92 -13.75 -5.67 17.10
CA LEU A 92 -14.99 -4.90 16.95
C LEU A 92 -16.12 -5.76 16.39
N PRO A 93 -17.38 -5.47 16.79
CA PRO A 93 -17.78 -4.66 17.95
C PRO A 93 -17.28 -5.21 19.29
N VAL A 94 -17.04 -4.32 20.25
CA VAL A 94 -16.56 -4.71 21.59
C VAL A 94 -17.54 -5.70 22.25
N GLY A 95 -17.02 -6.82 22.74
CA GLY A 95 -17.83 -7.89 23.34
C GLY A 95 -18.53 -8.85 22.36
N LYS A 96 -18.57 -8.53 21.05
CA LYS A 96 -19.09 -9.41 19.99
C LYS A 96 -18.24 -9.30 18.72
N PRO A 97 -17.03 -9.91 18.69
CA PRO A 97 -16.17 -9.90 17.50
C PRO A 97 -16.89 -10.37 16.24
N LEU A 98 -16.66 -9.70 15.11
CA LEU A 98 -17.20 -10.13 13.81
C LEU A 98 -16.50 -11.38 13.28
N VAL A 99 -15.25 -11.59 13.69
CA VAL A 99 -14.41 -12.70 13.29
C VAL A 99 -13.76 -13.28 14.53
N THR A 100 -13.73 -14.60 14.66
CA THR A 100 -13.10 -15.30 15.79
C THR A 100 -11.85 -16.07 15.38
N ASP A 101 -11.75 -16.50 14.12
CA ASP A 101 -10.63 -17.28 13.58
C ASP A 101 -10.03 -16.62 12.32
N LEU A 102 -8.76 -16.94 12.00
CA LEU A 102 -8.12 -16.47 10.76
C LEU A 102 -8.74 -17.08 9.50
N LYS A 103 -9.43 -18.22 9.61
CA LYS A 103 -10.08 -18.93 8.51
C LYS A 103 -11.54 -18.53 8.31
N ASP A 104 -12.02 -17.54 9.04
CA ASP A 104 -13.39 -17.05 8.90
C ASP A 104 -13.65 -16.57 7.46
N PRO A 105 -14.72 -17.02 6.81
CA PRO A 105 -15.03 -16.65 5.43
C PRO A 105 -15.18 -15.13 5.25
N LEU A 106 -15.61 -14.39 6.27
CA LEU A 106 -15.69 -12.93 6.22
C LEU A 106 -14.28 -12.31 6.12
N LEU A 107 -13.35 -12.75 6.96
CA LEU A 107 -11.98 -12.24 6.94
C LEU A 107 -11.29 -12.55 5.62
N LEU A 108 -11.42 -13.79 5.14
CA LEU A 108 -10.89 -14.21 3.85
C LEU A 108 -11.52 -13.42 2.69
N GLY A 109 -12.82 -13.14 2.76
CA GLY A 109 -13.52 -12.31 1.78
C GLY A 109 -12.98 -10.88 1.73
N VAL A 110 -12.76 -10.24 2.88
CA VAL A 110 -12.20 -8.88 2.95
C VAL A 110 -10.75 -8.84 2.46
N GLN A 111 -9.92 -9.80 2.89
CA GLN A 111 -8.53 -9.91 2.40
C GLN A 111 -8.48 -10.19 0.89
N GLY A 112 -9.37 -11.04 0.38
CA GLY A 112 -9.54 -11.31 -1.04
C GLY A 112 -9.96 -10.07 -1.82
N ALA A 113 -10.87 -9.24 -1.28
CA ALA A 113 -11.26 -7.98 -1.88
C ALA A 113 -10.11 -6.96 -1.92
N LEU A 114 -9.33 -6.86 -0.84
CA LEU A 114 -8.11 -6.03 -0.82
C LEU A 114 -7.09 -6.50 -1.86
N PHE A 115 -6.91 -7.82 -1.99
CA PHE A 115 -6.02 -8.40 -2.98
C PHE A 115 -6.53 -8.12 -4.41
N LEU A 116 -7.84 -8.26 -4.64
CA LEU A 116 -8.48 -7.92 -5.91
C LEU A 116 -8.26 -6.44 -6.27
N ALA A 117 -8.43 -5.54 -5.30
CA ALA A 117 -8.17 -4.12 -5.47
C ALA A 117 -6.70 -3.83 -5.83
N LEU A 118 -5.75 -4.57 -5.26
CA LEU A 118 -4.33 -4.46 -5.62
C LEU A 118 -4.07 -4.93 -7.05
N ILE A 119 -4.52 -6.13 -7.42
CA ILE A 119 -4.25 -6.72 -8.74
C ILE A 119 -4.99 -5.99 -9.88
N VAL A 120 -6.09 -5.31 -9.60
CA VAL A 120 -6.77 -4.45 -10.60
C VAL A 120 -6.18 -3.04 -10.58
N GLY A 121 -6.00 -2.46 -9.39
CA GLY A 121 -5.54 -1.10 -9.20
C GLY A 121 -4.15 -0.86 -9.77
N VAL A 122 -3.16 -1.71 -9.45
CA VAL A 122 -1.77 -1.53 -9.88
C VAL A 122 -1.65 -1.53 -11.41
N PRO A 123 -2.22 -2.49 -12.17
CA PRO A 123 -2.20 -2.43 -13.63
C PRO A 123 -2.86 -1.18 -14.21
N LEU A 124 -3.98 -0.71 -13.64
CA LEU A 124 -4.61 0.54 -14.07
C LEU A 124 -3.69 1.74 -13.85
N GLN A 125 -3.02 1.81 -12.70
CA GLN A 125 -2.04 2.86 -12.41
C GLN A 125 -0.84 2.79 -13.37
N MET A 126 -0.33 1.60 -13.67
CA MET A 126 0.75 1.40 -14.65
C MET A 126 0.34 1.84 -16.06
N ARG A 127 -0.87 1.48 -16.50
CA ARG A 127 -1.44 1.89 -17.79
C ARG A 127 -1.57 3.42 -17.88
N ALA A 128 -2.08 4.06 -16.82
CA ALA A 128 -2.18 5.52 -16.75
C ALA A 128 -0.81 6.20 -16.84
N LEU A 129 0.21 5.64 -16.17
CA LEU A 129 1.58 6.19 -16.22
C LEU A 129 2.21 6.04 -17.63
N ARG A 130 1.95 4.92 -18.32
CA ARG A 130 2.39 4.70 -19.71
C ARG A 130 1.75 5.71 -20.66
N ARG A 131 0.44 5.96 -20.54
CA ARG A 131 -0.29 6.94 -21.37
C ARG A 131 0.21 8.37 -21.18
N ARG A 132 0.52 8.77 -19.94
CA ARG A 132 1.07 10.12 -19.68
C ARG A 132 2.45 10.30 -20.32
N LYS A 133 3.30 9.27 -20.30
CA LYS A 133 4.61 9.31 -20.96
C LYS A 133 4.48 9.42 -22.49
N SER A 134 3.55 8.71 -23.12
CA SER A 134 3.38 8.78 -24.58
C SER A 134 2.86 10.14 -25.05
N VAL A 135 1.96 10.77 -24.27
CA VAL A 135 1.48 12.14 -24.57
C VAL A 135 2.62 13.16 -24.46
N GLN A 136 3.42 13.08 -23.39
CA GLN A 136 4.54 14.01 -23.17
C GLN A 136 5.65 13.85 -24.23
N ALA A 137 5.90 12.63 -24.70
CA ALA A 137 6.84 12.36 -25.79
C ALA A 137 6.35 12.87 -27.17
N LYS A 138 5.02 12.97 -27.37
CA LYS A 138 4.43 13.56 -28.58
C LYS A 138 4.40 15.09 -28.56
N ALA A 139 4.27 15.71 -27.39
CA ALA A 139 4.21 17.17 -27.25
C ALA A 139 5.59 17.86 -27.24
N GLY A 140 6.67 17.10 -27.08
CA GLY A 140 8.06 17.58 -27.16
C GLY A 140 8.75 17.31 -28.49
N ARG A 141 7.98 16.97 -29.53
CA ARG A 141 8.40 16.89 -30.94
C ARG A 141 7.61 17.93 -31.71
#